data_AF-A0A329N898-F1
#
_entry.id   AF-A0A329N898-F1
#
_cell.length_a   1.000
_cell.length_b   1.000
_cell.length_c   1.000
_cell.angle_alpha   90.00
_cell.angle_beta   90.00
_cell.angle_gamma   90.00
#
_symmetry.space_group_name_H-M   'P 1'
#
loop_
_entity.id
_entity.type
_entity.pdbx_description
1 polymer ?
#
loop_
_entity_poly.entity_id
_entity_poly.type
_entity_poly.pdbx_seq_one_letter_code
_entity_poly.pdbx_strand_id
1 'polypeptide(L)'
;MHLNNNKRRLCALCLTLVLVSAGFYGCQSDDQEAEVTYPPFDPSKSVVISGFNPESGGAGQRLVIYGENFGNDPDIVSVFIGGKKAKVINVNGESIYCLVPRQAFDGDVEVHVGQDERQVIAYSDVNFGYERKMVVSTLIGYKNDRGDEPWKDGKFNADNQNEMASGFWEPSFMKFDPLNPKHLWVTFDFNNGLYLINFEDSTVTKKRSDFDRPRSIDFTNDGQYMIIAEDRGGENDRATYRLSRDQDWQDREVLTRYRQCNGASVHPVNGELYFNSYEKGQFFRFDLNKYFDEGLGDKDYETLFVVHDPEWEYKVFIHPSGNYAYILVINRHYILRVDYNWEKERFNQPYLVCGQLGTDGYQDGVGSAVRLRNPYQGVFVKNDNYVEAGKPDEYDFYFTDQYNHAIRKLTPEGSVTTFAGRGSSSINPDPYGYVNGDLREEARFDRPSGIAYNEEEGAFYIGDQMNHRIRKIALEEMDENDPEEGVGDGELTDD
;
A
#
# COMPACT_ATOMS: atom_id res chain seq x y z
N MET A 1 -29.23 51.76 -18.88
CA MET A 1 -29.82 53.10 -18.67
C MET A 1 -30.38 53.13 -17.26
N HIS A 2 -29.85 54.04 -16.44
CA HIS A 2 -30.23 54.47 -15.07
C HIS A 2 -30.40 53.43 -13.94
N LEU A 3 -29.51 53.38 -12.94
CA LEU A 3 -29.17 54.33 -11.86
C LEU A 3 -30.15 54.32 -10.67
N ASN A 4 -29.64 53.79 -9.55
CA ASN A 4 -29.38 54.49 -8.27
C ASN A 4 -30.53 54.96 -7.34
N ASN A 5 -30.41 54.49 -6.09
CA ASN A 5 -30.14 55.27 -4.87
C ASN A 5 -31.25 55.65 -3.85
N ASN A 6 -30.91 55.26 -2.60
CA ASN A 6 -30.85 56.05 -1.35
C ASN A 6 -32.13 56.31 -0.52
N LYS A 7 -32.04 56.01 0.79
CA LYS A 7 -31.69 56.95 1.91
C LYS A 7 -31.85 56.22 3.26
N ARG A 8 -30.78 55.98 4.04
CA ARG A 8 -30.20 56.83 5.13
C ARG A 8 -31.18 57.35 6.19
N ARG A 9 -30.92 57.01 7.46
CA ARG A 9 -31.16 57.88 8.62
C ARG A 9 -29.89 57.96 9.48
N LEU A 10 -29.50 59.20 9.76
CA LEU A 10 -28.41 59.66 10.60
C LEU A 10 -29.05 60.68 11.55
N CYS A 11 -28.75 60.63 12.84
CA CYS A 11 -29.01 61.74 13.77
C CYS A 11 -27.72 62.05 14.52
N ALA A 12 -27.24 63.27 14.30
CA ALA A 12 -26.17 63.96 15.01
C ALA A 12 -26.69 64.46 16.39
N LEU A 13 -25.95 65.07 17.32
CA LEU A 13 -24.79 65.96 17.28
C LEU A 13 -24.39 66.22 18.77
N CYS A 14 -23.11 66.47 19.07
CA CYS A 14 -22.64 67.71 19.73
C CYS A 14 -21.16 67.62 20.17
N LEU A 15 -20.36 68.55 19.63
CA LEU A 15 -18.99 68.86 19.99
C LEU A 15 -18.92 69.54 21.38
N THR A 16 -17.84 69.31 22.13
CA THR A 16 -17.09 70.39 22.78
C THR A 16 -15.66 69.94 23.09
N LEU A 17 -14.70 70.68 22.56
CA LEU A 17 -13.26 70.57 22.79
C LEU A 17 -12.88 71.48 23.97
N VAL A 18 -12.26 70.93 25.01
CA VAL A 18 -11.42 71.70 25.95
C VAL A 18 -10.15 70.90 26.23
N LEU A 19 -9.03 71.45 25.78
CA LEU A 19 -7.67 71.04 26.09
C LEU A 19 -7.33 71.44 27.53
N VAL A 20 -7.00 70.47 28.39
CA VAL A 20 -6.13 70.69 29.56
C VAL A 20 -5.14 69.54 29.63
N SER A 21 -3.89 69.88 29.37
CA SER A 21 -2.68 69.08 29.59
C SER A 21 -2.42 68.87 31.09
N ALA A 22 -2.35 67.63 31.54
CA ALA A 22 -1.69 67.27 32.79
C ALA A 22 -1.24 65.79 32.79
N GLY A 23 0.09 65.59 32.80
CA GLY A 23 0.78 64.46 33.42
C GLY A 23 0.50 63.06 32.91
N PHE A 24 1.36 62.55 32.02
CA PHE A 24 1.62 61.12 31.94
C PHE A 24 2.22 60.64 33.27
N TYR A 25 1.49 59.83 34.02
CA TYR A 25 2.06 58.80 34.88
C TYR A 25 1.69 57.47 34.26
N GLY A 26 2.64 56.86 33.55
CA GLY A 26 2.52 55.49 33.10
C GLY A 26 2.64 54.57 34.30
N CYS A 27 1.64 53.73 34.54
CA CYS A 27 1.85 52.45 35.20
C CYS A 27 2.25 51.46 34.11
N GLN A 28 3.56 51.22 34.01
CA GLN A 28 4.13 50.09 33.29
C GLN A 28 3.92 48.87 34.20
N SER A 29 3.03 47.95 33.84
CA SER A 29 3.15 46.58 34.33
C SER A 29 4.09 45.86 33.35
N ASP A 30 5.36 45.78 33.73
CA ASP A 30 6.36 44.96 33.06
C ASP A 30 6.01 43.49 33.31
N ASP A 31 5.22 42.89 32.42
CA ASP A 31 5.17 41.43 32.29
C ASP A 31 6.44 41.01 31.53
N GLN A 32 7.56 40.96 32.26
CA GLN A 32 8.72 40.18 31.84
C GLN A 32 8.30 38.70 31.90
N GLU A 33 8.06 38.07 30.76
CA GLU A 33 8.18 36.62 30.67
C GLU A 33 9.60 36.27 31.13
N ALA A 34 9.73 35.72 32.33
CA ALA A 34 11.00 35.22 32.82
C ALA A 34 11.50 34.14 31.85
N GLU A 35 12.69 34.32 31.28
CA GLU A 35 13.38 33.24 30.56
C GLU A 35 13.51 32.05 31.51
N VAL A 36 12.74 30.99 31.24
CA VAL A 36 12.86 29.73 31.97
C VAL A 36 14.23 29.14 31.60
N THR A 37 15.21 29.37 32.46
CA THR A 37 16.56 28.87 32.31
C THR A 37 16.66 27.51 32.97
N TYR A 38 16.76 26.47 32.14
CA TYR A 38 16.93 25.10 32.60
C TYR A 38 18.37 24.84 33.03
N PRO A 39 18.61 24.09 34.11
CA PRO A 39 19.96 23.84 34.62
C PRO A 39 20.80 23.07 33.58
N PRO A 40 22.08 23.44 33.39
CA PRO A 40 22.99 22.67 32.55
C PRO A 40 23.29 21.30 33.17
N PHE A 41 23.77 20.37 32.34
CA PHE A 41 24.21 19.05 32.78
C PHE A 41 25.36 19.13 33.79
N ASP A 42 25.27 18.38 34.88
CA ASP A 42 26.32 18.24 35.90
C ASP A 42 26.91 16.81 35.86
N PRO A 43 28.15 16.63 35.36
CA PRO A 43 28.77 15.30 35.22
C PRO A 43 29.15 14.66 36.56
N SER A 44 29.03 15.38 37.69
CA SER A 44 29.25 14.82 39.02
C SER A 44 28.01 14.16 39.62
N LYS A 45 26.86 14.29 38.95
CA LYS A 45 25.57 13.73 39.37
C LYS A 45 25.12 12.63 38.41
N SER A 46 24.36 11.68 38.94
CA SER A 46 23.68 10.68 38.12
C SER A 46 22.63 11.33 37.21
N VAL A 47 22.41 10.72 36.06
CA VAL A 47 21.23 10.95 35.22
C VAL A 47 20.18 9.93 35.64
N VAL A 48 18.92 10.34 35.74
CA VAL A 48 17.83 9.47 36.18
C VAL A 48 16.69 9.57 35.18
N ILE A 49 16.09 8.42 34.84
CA ILE A 49 14.85 8.36 34.08
C ILE A 49 13.74 7.99 35.07
N SER A 50 12.74 8.85 35.24
CA SER A 50 11.61 8.62 36.15
C SER A 50 10.38 8.05 35.43
N GLY A 51 10.34 8.13 34.10
CA GLY A 51 9.30 7.54 33.27
C GLY A 51 9.23 8.21 31.90
N PHE A 52 8.25 7.82 31.10
CA PHE A 52 8.02 8.42 29.79
C PHE A 52 6.53 8.37 29.42
N ASN A 53 6.12 9.25 28.50
CA ASN A 53 4.75 9.30 28.01
C ASN A 53 4.69 9.60 26.51
N PRO A 54 3.88 8.88 25.71
CA PRO A 54 3.07 7.70 26.10
C PRO A 54 3.94 6.48 26.45
N GLU A 55 3.35 5.48 27.12
CA GLU A 55 4.02 4.22 27.50
C GLU A 55 4.16 3.23 26.32
N SER A 56 3.37 3.41 25.26
CA SER A 56 3.40 2.60 24.04
C SER A 56 3.22 3.45 22.78
N GLY A 57 3.56 2.87 21.64
CA GLY A 57 3.39 3.47 20.32
C GLY A 57 4.40 2.93 19.30
N GLY A 58 4.31 3.37 18.05
CA GLY A 58 5.21 2.89 16.98
C GLY A 58 6.21 3.94 16.50
N ALA A 59 6.95 3.61 15.44
CA ALA A 59 7.89 4.51 14.80
C ALA A 59 7.30 5.91 14.53
N GLY A 60 8.11 6.94 14.80
CA GLY A 60 7.76 8.35 14.62
C GLY A 60 6.86 8.92 15.73
N GLN A 61 6.42 8.11 16.69
CA GLN A 61 5.67 8.58 17.85
C GLN A 61 6.51 9.60 18.63
N ARG A 62 5.87 10.69 19.04
CA ARG A 62 6.48 11.69 19.92
C ARG A 62 6.48 11.13 21.34
N LEU A 63 7.67 11.05 21.93
CA LEU A 63 7.89 10.56 23.29
C LEU A 63 8.48 11.67 24.13
N VAL A 64 7.93 11.85 25.34
CA VAL A 64 8.55 12.67 26.39
C VAL A 64 9.13 11.72 27.43
N ILE A 65 10.42 11.82 27.68
CA ILE A 65 11.11 11.12 28.76
C ILE A 65 11.29 12.11 29.91
N TYR A 66 10.90 11.72 31.12
CA TYR A 66 11.02 12.49 32.35
C TYR A 66 12.17 11.98 33.20
N GLY A 67 12.79 12.87 33.97
CA GLY A 67 13.94 12.50 34.76
C GLY A 67 14.67 13.69 35.37
N GLU A 68 15.95 13.48 35.65
CA GLU A 68 16.83 14.48 36.26
C GLU A 68 18.18 14.55 35.55
N ASN A 69 18.77 15.75 35.57
CA ASN A 69 20.12 16.04 35.10
C ASN A 69 20.35 15.78 33.59
N PHE A 70 19.33 15.97 32.74
CA PHE A 70 19.48 15.85 31.28
C PHE A 70 20.21 17.03 30.63
N GLY A 71 20.42 18.12 31.37
CA GLY A 71 20.96 19.37 30.82
C GLY A 71 19.99 20.08 29.88
N ASN A 72 20.47 21.08 29.15
CA ASN A 72 19.62 21.97 28.33
C ASN A 72 20.10 22.08 26.88
N ASP A 73 21.02 21.20 26.49
CA ASP A 73 21.64 21.18 25.17
C ASP A 73 21.37 19.80 24.52
N PRO A 74 20.55 19.74 23.46
CA PRO A 74 20.27 18.49 22.77
C PRO A 74 21.49 17.88 22.09
N ASP A 75 22.54 18.65 21.78
CA ASP A 75 23.73 18.15 21.08
C ASP A 75 24.60 17.23 21.95
N ILE A 76 24.41 17.27 23.28
CA ILE A 76 25.09 16.39 24.23
C ILE A 76 24.20 15.26 24.75
N VAL A 77 22.97 15.13 24.24
CA VAL A 77 22.01 14.09 24.65
C VAL A 77 21.78 13.11 23.52
N SER A 78 21.99 11.82 23.78
CA SER A 78 21.56 10.74 22.89
C SER A 78 20.56 9.86 23.62
N VAL A 79 19.47 9.52 22.93
CA VAL A 79 18.44 8.61 23.43
C VAL A 79 18.42 7.37 22.54
N PHE A 80 18.33 6.20 23.14
CA PHE A 80 18.15 4.94 22.45
C PHE A 80 16.87 4.28 22.98
N ILE A 81 16.10 3.68 22.06
CA ILE A 81 14.88 2.92 22.36
C ILE A 81 14.97 1.61 21.59
N GLY A 82 14.85 0.47 22.25
CA GLY A 82 14.99 -0.83 21.57
C GLY A 82 16.39 -0.98 20.94
N GLY A 83 17.43 -0.46 21.58
CA GLY A 83 18.78 -0.33 21.02
C GLY A 83 18.95 0.62 19.82
N LYS A 84 17.87 1.24 19.30
CA LYS A 84 17.93 2.14 18.13
C LYS A 84 18.02 3.60 18.57
N LYS A 85 18.86 4.40 17.90
CA LYS A 85 19.03 5.83 18.23
C LYS A 85 17.76 6.63 17.88
N ALA A 86 17.15 7.22 18.90
CA ALA A 86 16.01 8.12 18.76
C ALA A 86 16.46 9.53 18.35
N LYS A 87 15.62 10.23 17.57
CA LYS A 87 15.88 11.63 17.22
C LYS A 87 15.44 12.52 18.37
N VAL A 88 16.40 13.09 19.10
CA VAL A 88 16.15 14.13 20.11
C VAL A 88 15.74 15.42 19.42
N ILE A 89 14.65 16.02 19.88
CA ILE A 89 14.11 17.29 19.38
C ILE A 89 14.44 18.42 20.35
N ASN A 90 14.28 18.20 21.66
CA ASN A 90 14.53 19.20 22.68
C ASN A 90 14.85 18.56 24.04
N VAL A 91 15.54 19.30 24.90
CA VAL A 91 15.89 18.90 26.28
C VAL A 91 15.78 20.13 27.19
N ASN A 92 15.25 19.96 28.41
CA ASN A 92 15.05 21.05 29.35
C ASN A 92 15.41 20.69 30.82
N GLY A 93 16.40 19.83 31.00
CA GLY A 93 16.94 19.45 32.31
C GLY A 93 16.19 18.27 32.94
N GLU A 94 14.87 18.35 32.98
CA GLU A 94 14.00 17.33 33.60
C GLU A 94 13.18 16.53 32.56
N SER A 95 13.19 16.95 31.30
CA SER A 95 12.57 16.20 30.23
C SER A 95 13.34 16.25 28.92
N ILE A 96 13.21 15.16 28.17
CA ILE A 96 13.70 15.01 26.79
C ILE A 96 12.50 14.76 25.91
N TYR A 97 12.41 15.49 24.80
CA TYR A 97 11.41 15.26 23.77
C TYR A 97 12.10 14.64 22.55
N CYS A 98 11.67 13.44 22.15
CA CYS A 98 12.26 12.70 21.04
C CYS A 98 11.20 12.00 20.18
N LEU A 99 11.65 11.44 19.04
CA LEU A 99 10.83 10.57 18.20
C LEU A 99 11.28 9.12 18.36
N VAL A 100 10.30 8.23 18.59
CA VAL A 100 10.53 6.79 18.65
C VAL A 100 11.12 6.31 17.31
N PRO A 101 12.29 5.67 17.31
CA PRO A 101 12.91 5.16 16.10
C PRO A 101 12.14 3.95 15.56
N ARG A 102 12.39 3.62 14.28
CA ARG A 102 11.88 2.37 13.69
C ARG A 102 12.51 1.16 14.34
N GLN A 103 11.79 0.04 14.34
CA GLN A 103 12.30 -1.26 14.79
C GLN A 103 12.85 -1.24 16.23
N ALA A 104 12.29 -0.39 17.08
CA ALA A 104 12.64 -0.30 18.50
C ALA A 104 11.93 -1.38 19.31
N PHE A 105 12.02 -2.64 18.87
CA PHE A 105 11.14 -3.74 19.30
C PHE A 105 11.28 -4.08 20.79
N ASP A 106 12.51 -4.09 21.31
CA ASP A 106 12.77 -4.44 22.72
C ASP A 106 12.23 -3.39 23.68
N GLY A 107 12.14 -2.14 23.22
CA GLY A 107 11.55 -1.04 23.96
C GLY A 107 12.36 -0.58 25.18
N ASP A 108 13.53 -1.14 25.47
CA ASP A 108 14.42 -0.61 26.49
C ASP A 108 14.73 0.87 26.20
N VAL A 109 14.75 1.73 27.22
CA VAL A 109 14.99 3.17 27.05
C VAL A 109 16.27 3.55 27.76
N GLU A 110 17.22 4.08 26.99
CA GLU A 110 18.54 4.50 27.45
C GLU A 110 18.79 5.97 27.08
N VAL A 111 19.31 6.75 28.05
CA VAL A 111 19.65 8.16 27.87
C VAL A 111 21.12 8.37 28.21
N HIS A 112 21.88 8.89 27.25
CA HIS A 112 23.28 9.29 27.40
C HIS A 112 23.37 10.80 27.45
N VAL A 113 24.04 11.36 28.46
CA VAL A 113 24.25 12.81 28.59
C VAL A 113 25.73 13.11 28.76
N GLY A 114 26.27 14.02 27.96
CA GLY A 114 27.68 14.44 27.99
C GLY A 114 28.50 13.90 26.80
N GLN A 115 29.79 14.23 26.78
CA GLN A 115 30.75 13.84 25.74
C GLN A 115 31.96 13.12 26.33
N ASP A 116 32.57 12.24 25.54
CA ASP A 116 33.80 11.49 25.85
C ASP A 116 33.77 10.78 27.22
N GLU A 117 34.85 10.88 28.00
CA GLU A 117 35.02 10.23 29.31
C GLU A 117 34.11 10.80 30.43
N ARG A 118 33.26 11.78 30.12
CA ARG A 118 32.31 12.40 31.09
C ARG A 118 30.85 12.11 30.77
N GLN A 119 30.58 11.17 29.87
CA GLN A 119 29.24 10.73 29.57
C GLN A 119 28.65 9.95 30.75
N VAL A 120 27.41 10.27 31.11
CA VAL A 120 26.63 9.54 32.10
C VAL A 120 25.44 8.89 31.41
N ILE A 121 25.22 7.61 31.71
CA ILE A 121 24.18 6.78 31.10
C ILE A 121 23.12 6.44 32.13
N ALA A 122 21.86 6.56 31.74
CA ALA A 122 20.71 6.16 32.53
C ALA A 122 19.83 5.17 31.75
N TYR A 123 19.27 4.20 32.46
CA TYR A 123 18.36 3.20 31.94
C TYR A 123 16.99 3.36 32.61
N SER A 124 15.92 3.15 31.84
CA SER A 124 14.57 3.07 32.39
C SER A 124 14.35 1.70 33.05
N ASP A 125 13.62 1.67 34.16
CA ASP A 125 13.19 0.42 34.81
C ASP A 125 12.05 -0.29 34.05
N VAL A 126 11.40 0.41 33.12
CA VAL A 126 10.29 -0.11 32.30
C VAL A 126 10.58 0.08 30.82
N ASN A 127 10.15 -0.89 30.01
CA ASN A 127 10.26 -0.85 28.55
C ASN A 127 9.08 -0.09 27.95
N PHE A 128 9.35 0.64 26.88
CA PHE A 128 8.36 1.25 26.01
C PHE A 128 7.67 0.17 25.16
N GLY A 129 6.34 0.14 25.15
CA GLY A 129 5.57 -0.83 24.36
C GLY A 129 5.61 -0.49 22.87
N TYR A 130 6.57 -1.01 22.12
CA TYR A 130 6.67 -0.73 20.69
C TYR A 130 5.56 -1.43 19.89
N GLU A 131 4.77 -0.63 19.18
CA GLU A 131 3.68 -1.09 18.32
C GLU A 131 4.14 -1.09 16.86
N ARG A 132 4.27 -2.30 16.30
CA ARG A 132 4.65 -2.50 14.89
C ARG A 132 3.64 -1.86 13.95
N LYS A 133 4.13 -1.23 12.88
CA LYS A 133 3.30 -0.65 11.82
C LYS A 133 3.49 -1.41 10.50
N MET A 134 2.50 -1.29 9.62
CA MET A 134 2.66 -1.69 8.22
C MET A 134 3.57 -0.68 7.51
N VAL A 135 4.54 -1.19 6.75
CA VAL A 135 5.48 -0.38 5.97
C VAL A 135 5.59 -0.90 4.55
N VAL A 136 5.97 -0.01 3.63
CA VAL A 136 6.36 -0.37 2.27
C VAL A 136 7.86 -0.65 2.23
N SER A 137 8.25 -1.81 1.72
CA SER A 137 9.64 -2.17 1.44
C SER A 137 9.81 -2.61 -0.03
N THR A 138 11.06 -2.83 -0.43
CA THR A 138 11.39 -3.41 -1.74
C THR A 138 11.68 -4.89 -1.54
N LEU A 139 10.96 -5.74 -2.27
CA LEU A 139 11.15 -7.19 -2.20
C LEU A 139 12.15 -7.66 -3.26
N ILE A 140 11.88 -7.32 -4.52
CA ILE A 140 12.69 -7.78 -5.67
C ILE A 140 12.92 -6.62 -6.64
N GLY A 141 14.09 -6.64 -7.28
CA GLY A 141 14.39 -5.84 -8.46
C GLY A 141 15.12 -4.55 -8.14
N TYR A 142 15.72 -3.99 -9.19
CA TYR A 142 16.38 -2.70 -9.13
C TYR A 142 16.15 -1.95 -10.45
N LYS A 143 16.37 -0.64 -10.41
CA LYS A 143 16.42 0.23 -11.57
C LYS A 143 17.76 0.93 -11.57
N ASN A 144 18.51 0.80 -12.66
CA ASN A 144 19.78 1.52 -12.80
C ASN A 144 19.53 2.99 -13.22
N ASP A 145 20.57 3.82 -13.21
CA ASP A 145 20.42 5.26 -13.53
C ASP A 145 19.90 5.54 -14.95
N ARG A 146 20.10 4.59 -15.88
CA ARG A 146 19.61 4.68 -17.26
C ARG A 146 18.19 4.12 -17.42
N GLY A 147 17.69 3.37 -16.44
CA GLY A 147 16.45 2.60 -16.52
C GLY A 147 16.47 1.50 -17.57
N ASP A 148 17.65 0.95 -17.88
CA ASP A 148 17.87 -0.03 -18.97
C ASP A 148 18.40 -1.39 -18.47
N GLU A 149 18.24 -1.71 -17.18
CA GLU A 149 18.70 -2.98 -16.61
C GLU A 149 18.11 -4.20 -17.31
N PRO A 150 18.88 -5.23 -17.67
CA PRO A 150 18.36 -6.32 -18.47
C PRO A 150 17.23 -7.09 -17.76
N TRP A 151 16.33 -7.70 -18.54
CA TRP A 151 15.51 -8.79 -18.01
C TRP A 151 16.40 -9.97 -17.63
N LYS A 152 16.26 -10.43 -16.40
CA LYS A 152 17.10 -11.49 -15.88
C LYS A 152 16.40 -12.21 -14.72
N ASP A 153 16.38 -13.53 -14.82
CA ASP A 153 16.03 -14.42 -13.71
C ASP A 153 17.10 -14.32 -12.62
N GLY A 154 16.74 -14.59 -11.37
CA GLY A 154 17.70 -14.46 -10.28
C GLY A 154 17.07 -14.49 -8.90
N LYS A 155 17.85 -14.09 -7.88
CA LYS A 155 17.42 -14.01 -6.49
C LYS A 155 16.63 -12.74 -6.20
N PHE A 156 15.84 -12.74 -5.14
CA PHE A 156 15.13 -11.55 -4.65
C PHE A 156 16.13 -10.45 -4.28
N ASN A 157 17.11 -10.82 -3.46
CA ASN A 157 18.24 -10.00 -3.05
C ASN A 157 19.52 -10.85 -3.04
N ALA A 158 20.66 -10.23 -3.34
CA ALA A 158 21.98 -10.85 -3.31
C ALA A 158 23.06 -9.77 -3.17
N ASP A 159 24.17 -10.08 -2.50
CA ASP A 159 25.32 -9.16 -2.35
C ASP A 159 25.86 -8.69 -3.71
N ASN A 160 25.85 -9.61 -4.68
CA ASN A 160 26.19 -9.34 -6.06
C ASN A 160 24.91 -9.04 -6.86
N GLN A 161 24.73 -7.79 -7.28
CA GLN A 161 23.58 -7.37 -8.10
C GLN A 161 23.43 -8.19 -9.40
N ASN A 162 24.51 -8.81 -9.91
CA ASN A 162 24.43 -9.69 -11.08
C ASN A 162 23.65 -10.98 -10.83
N GLU A 163 23.40 -11.36 -9.58
CA GLU A 163 22.60 -12.53 -9.20
C GLU A 163 21.14 -12.15 -8.88
N MET A 164 20.86 -10.87 -8.65
CA MET A 164 19.49 -10.38 -8.41
C MET A 164 18.65 -10.43 -9.69
N ALA A 165 17.39 -10.81 -9.56
CA ALA A 165 16.43 -10.69 -10.65
C ALA A 165 16.21 -9.21 -11.04
N SER A 166 15.96 -8.96 -12.32
CA SER A 166 15.80 -7.59 -12.85
C SER A 166 14.92 -7.55 -14.11
N GLY A 167 14.62 -6.34 -14.58
CA GLY A 167 13.71 -6.07 -15.68
C GLY A 167 12.42 -5.48 -15.11
N PHE A 168 11.50 -6.32 -14.63
CA PHE A 168 10.22 -5.92 -14.02
C PHE A 168 9.57 -4.67 -14.63
N TRP A 169 9.68 -4.53 -15.96
CA TRP A 169 9.05 -3.44 -16.67
C TRP A 169 7.58 -3.79 -16.78
N GLU A 170 6.73 -3.03 -16.10
CA GLU A 170 5.27 -3.16 -16.17
C GLU A 170 4.66 -4.46 -15.64
N PRO A 171 4.96 -4.89 -14.40
CA PRO A 171 4.25 -5.99 -13.72
C PRO A 171 2.75 -5.69 -13.69
N SER A 172 2.00 -6.28 -14.62
CA SER A 172 0.63 -5.90 -14.91
C SER A 172 -0.35 -6.65 -14.03
N PHE A 173 -0.08 -7.93 -13.78
CA PHE A 173 -1.00 -8.78 -13.02
C PHE A 173 -0.24 -9.80 -12.19
N MET A 174 -0.71 -10.03 -10.97
CA MET A 174 -0.12 -10.97 -10.03
C MET A 174 -1.19 -11.85 -9.37
N LYS A 175 -0.95 -13.16 -9.27
CA LYS A 175 -1.90 -14.09 -8.66
C LYS A 175 -1.13 -15.22 -7.95
N PHE A 176 -1.43 -15.44 -6.68
CA PHE A 176 -0.91 -16.59 -5.96
C PHE A 176 -1.45 -17.90 -6.53
N ASP A 177 -0.61 -18.93 -6.56
CA ASP A 177 -1.02 -20.28 -6.89
C ASP A 177 -1.96 -20.82 -5.79
N PRO A 178 -3.19 -21.24 -6.11
CA PRO A 178 -4.14 -21.70 -5.10
C PRO A 178 -3.72 -23.00 -4.41
N LEU A 179 -2.76 -23.75 -4.98
CA LEU A 179 -2.24 -24.99 -4.40
C LEU A 179 -0.85 -24.82 -3.78
N ASN A 180 -0.19 -23.68 -3.98
CA ASN A 180 1.06 -23.34 -3.29
C ASN A 180 1.14 -21.82 -3.00
N PRO A 181 0.81 -21.36 -1.78
CA PRO A 181 0.83 -19.93 -1.44
C PRO A 181 2.24 -19.31 -1.46
N LYS A 182 3.30 -20.12 -1.61
CA LYS A 182 4.68 -19.64 -1.79
C LYS A 182 5.04 -19.38 -3.25
N HIS A 183 4.11 -19.61 -4.18
CA HIS A 183 4.27 -19.34 -5.60
C HIS A 183 3.38 -18.18 -6.03
N LEU A 184 4.00 -17.08 -6.45
CA LEU A 184 3.31 -15.92 -7.01
C LEU A 184 3.59 -15.82 -8.51
N TRP A 185 2.54 -15.96 -9.31
CA TRP A 185 2.61 -15.86 -10.76
C TRP A 185 2.44 -14.42 -11.21
N VAL A 186 3.27 -13.98 -12.16
CA VAL A 186 3.30 -12.60 -12.64
C VAL A 186 3.33 -12.55 -14.17
N THR A 187 2.48 -11.69 -14.73
CA THR A 187 2.53 -11.28 -16.15
C THR A 187 2.83 -9.80 -16.27
N PHE A 188 3.27 -9.39 -17.45
CA PHE A 188 3.72 -8.05 -17.77
C PHE A 188 3.08 -7.60 -19.09
N ASP A 189 2.50 -6.39 -19.17
CA ASP A 189 1.67 -5.98 -20.32
C ASP A 189 2.49 -6.00 -21.62
N PHE A 190 3.71 -5.44 -21.65
CA PHE A 190 4.60 -5.46 -22.82
C PHE A 190 5.78 -6.45 -22.74
N ASN A 191 5.69 -7.51 -21.94
CA ASN A 191 6.66 -8.60 -21.97
C ASN A 191 5.97 -9.94 -22.24
N ASN A 192 6.58 -10.72 -23.13
CA ASN A 192 6.07 -12.01 -23.61
C ASN A 192 6.13 -13.15 -22.57
N GLY A 193 6.26 -12.85 -21.29
CA GLY A 193 6.65 -13.81 -20.26
C GLY A 193 5.63 -14.04 -19.16
N LEU A 194 5.54 -15.30 -18.75
CA LEU A 194 4.96 -15.72 -17.48
C LEU A 194 6.12 -16.01 -16.52
N TYR A 195 6.14 -15.33 -15.38
CA TYR A 195 7.19 -15.43 -14.38
C TYR A 195 6.64 -16.03 -13.10
N LEU A 196 7.47 -16.84 -12.44
CA LEU A 196 7.23 -17.35 -11.10
C LEU A 196 8.14 -16.62 -10.13
N ILE A 197 7.55 -15.94 -9.16
CA ILE A 197 8.21 -15.49 -7.93
C ILE A 197 8.04 -16.63 -6.92
N ASN A 198 9.14 -17.30 -6.58
CA ASN A 198 9.16 -18.41 -5.64
C ASN A 198 9.70 -17.96 -4.28
N PHE A 199 8.84 -17.93 -3.28
CA PHE A 199 9.19 -17.55 -1.91
C PHE A 199 9.94 -18.67 -1.15
N GLU A 200 9.88 -19.93 -1.61
CA GLU A 200 10.60 -21.04 -0.95
C GLU A 200 12.12 -20.92 -1.07
N ASP A 201 12.61 -20.49 -2.25
CA ASP A 201 14.04 -20.38 -2.54
C ASP A 201 14.48 -18.95 -2.87
N SER A 202 13.56 -17.99 -2.73
CA SER A 202 13.74 -16.57 -3.02
C SER A 202 14.25 -16.31 -4.45
N THR A 203 13.65 -16.98 -5.44
CA THR A 203 14.00 -16.82 -6.87
C THR A 203 12.87 -16.27 -7.71
N VAL A 204 13.23 -15.57 -8.79
CA VAL A 204 12.32 -15.23 -9.88
C VAL A 204 12.80 -15.94 -11.13
N THR A 205 11.90 -16.69 -11.76
CA THR A 205 12.19 -17.46 -12.98
C THR A 205 11.16 -17.22 -14.07
N LYS A 206 11.62 -17.02 -15.31
CA LYS A 206 10.75 -16.98 -16.48
C LYS A 206 10.38 -18.40 -16.87
N LYS A 207 9.09 -18.73 -16.79
CA LYS A 207 8.59 -20.07 -17.12
C LYS A 207 8.23 -20.22 -18.60
N ARG A 208 7.95 -19.11 -19.29
CA ARG A 208 7.54 -19.09 -20.70
C ARG A 208 7.86 -17.77 -21.39
N SER A 209 7.91 -17.75 -22.72
CA SER A 209 8.27 -16.58 -23.54
C SER A 209 7.41 -16.39 -24.81
N ASP A 210 6.20 -16.95 -24.83
CA ASP A 210 5.34 -17.06 -26.01
C ASP A 210 3.99 -16.35 -25.84
N PHE A 211 3.96 -15.34 -24.97
CA PHE A 211 2.82 -14.44 -24.78
C PHE A 211 2.95 -13.22 -25.70
N ASP A 212 1.83 -12.57 -26.04
CA ASP A 212 1.85 -11.31 -26.79
C ASP A 212 1.65 -10.12 -25.84
N ARG A 213 0.44 -10.03 -25.27
CA ARG A 213 0.05 -8.98 -24.32
C ARG A 213 -0.80 -9.55 -23.19
N PRO A 214 -0.23 -10.31 -22.25
CA PRO A 214 -0.99 -10.96 -21.19
C PRO A 214 -1.58 -9.92 -20.23
N ARG A 215 -2.86 -10.07 -19.92
CA ARG A 215 -3.61 -9.08 -19.12
C ARG A 215 -4.08 -9.62 -17.77
N SER A 216 -4.26 -10.93 -17.60
CA SER A 216 -4.62 -11.51 -16.31
C SER A 216 -4.22 -12.97 -16.20
N ILE A 217 -4.08 -13.41 -14.95
CA ILE A 217 -3.92 -14.80 -14.54
C ILE A 217 -5.06 -15.12 -13.58
N ASP A 218 -5.70 -16.27 -13.76
CA ASP A 218 -6.55 -16.89 -12.76
C ASP A 218 -6.38 -18.42 -12.79
N PHE A 219 -7.11 -19.14 -11.95
CA PHE A 219 -7.06 -20.60 -11.91
C PHE A 219 -8.45 -21.21 -11.89
N THR A 220 -8.59 -22.43 -12.41
CA THR A 220 -9.74 -23.26 -12.10
C THR A 220 -9.81 -23.52 -10.59
N ASN A 221 -11.00 -23.77 -10.05
CA ASN A 221 -11.21 -23.88 -8.60
C ASN A 221 -10.42 -25.05 -7.97
N ASP A 222 -10.11 -26.09 -8.75
CA ASP A 222 -9.27 -27.23 -8.36
C ASP A 222 -7.76 -26.96 -8.52
N GLY A 223 -7.39 -25.78 -9.03
CA GLY A 223 -6.03 -25.35 -9.30
C GLY A 223 -5.32 -26.10 -10.43
N GLN A 224 -5.99 -27.00 -11.18
CA GLN A 224 -5.34 -27.83 -12.20
C GLN A 224 -4.98 -27.06 -13.46
N TYR A 225 -5.69 -25.96 -13.74
CA TYR A 225 -5.46 -25.14 -14.93
C TYR A 225 -5.26 -23.68 -14.56
N MET A 226 -4.22 -23.07 -15.13
CA MET A 226 -4.03 -21.62 -15.12
C MET A 226 -4.74 -21.04 -16.33
N ILE A 227 -5.57 -20.02 -16.12
CA ILE A 227 -6.32 -19.31 -17.15
C ILE A 227 -5.64 -17.98 -17.43
N ILE A 228 -5.33 -17.72 -18.70
CA ILE A 228 -4.70 -16.49 -19.16
C ILE A 228 -5.65 -15.74 -20.09
N ALA A 229 -5.75 -14.43 -19.92
CA ALA A 229 -6.33 -13.51 -20.89
C ALA A 229 -5.23 -12.75 -21.64
N GLU A 230 -5.37 -12.58 -22.96
CA GLU A 230 -4.44 -11.81 -23.80
C GLU A 230 -5.16 -10.74 -24.63
N ASP A 231 -4.56 -9.56 -24.72
CA ASP A 231 -5.06 -8.46 -25.55
C ASP A 231 -4.46 -8.54 -26.96
N ARG A 232 -5.26 -9.00 -27.92
CA ARG A 232 -4.88 -9.13 -29.33
C ARG A 232 -5.93 -8.53 -30.25
N GLY A 233 -5.54 -7.78 -31.27
CA GLY A 233 -6.45 -6.94 -32.04
C GLY A 233 -7.29 -7.63 -33.14
N GLY A 234 -6.94 -8.84 -33.57
CA GLY A 234 -7.61 -9.53 -34.67
C GLY A 234 -8.95 -10.13 -34.25
N GLU A 235 -9.94 -10.12 -35.15
CA GLU A 235 -11.32 -10.58 -34.89
C GLU A 235 -11.47 -12.01 -34.36
N ASN A 236 -10.51 -12.87 -34.70
CA ASN A 236 -10.48 -14.28 -34.32
C ASN A 236 -9.19 -14.65 -33.59
N ASP A 237 -8.57 -13.66 -32.95
CA ASP A 237 -7.45 -13.92 -32.06
C ASP A 237 -7.92 -14.67 -30.81
N ARG A 238 -6.98 -15.39 -30.19
CA ARG A 238 -7.21 -15.99 -28.87
C ARG A 238 -7.45 -14.88 -27.85
N ALA A 239 -8.55 -14.98 -27.11
CA ALA A 239 -8.92 -14.06 -26.03
C ALA A 239 -8.55 -14.65 -24.68
N THR A 240 -8.83 -15.95 -24.49
CA THR A 240 -8.43 -16.72 -23.30
C THR A 240 -7.92 -18.10 -23.66
N TYR A 241 -7.05 -18.65 -22.81
CA TYR A 241 -6.54 -20.02 -22.93
C TYR A 241 -6.16 -20.59 -21.57
N ARG A 242 -6.04 -21.91 -21.50
CA ARG A 242 -5.56 -22.65 -20.32
C ARG A 242 -4.15 -23.20 -20.52
N LEU A 243 -3.43 -23.31 -19.41
CA LEU A 243 -2.18 -24.04 -19.23
C LEU A 243 -2.40 -25.10 -18.14
N SER A 244 -1.89 -26.30 -18.32
CA SER A 244 -2.13 -27.44 -17.42
C SER A 244 -1.00 -27.63 -16.42
N ARG A 245 -1.36 -27.85 -15.15
CA ARG A 245 -0.39 -28.05 -14.07
C ARG A 245 0.45 -29.30 -14.25
N ASP A 246 -0.17 -30.40 -14.69
CA ASP A 246 0.48 -31.69 -14.94
C ASP A 246 1.48 -31.65 -16.11
N GLN A 247 1.38 -30.62 -16.96
CA GLN A 247 2.31 -30.33 -18.05
C GLN A 247 3.32 -29.23 -17.68
N ASP A 248 3.49 -28.92 -16.39
CA ASP A 248 4.34 -27.83 -15.87
C ASP A 248 4.05 -26.49 -16.56
N TRP A 249 2.76 -26.26 -16.86
CA TRP A 249 2.27 -25.07 -17.55
C TRP A 249 2.85 -24.85 -18.94
N GLN A 250 3.44 -25.87 -19.58
CA GLN A 250 4.14 -25.75 -20.88
C GLN A 250 3.23 -25.99 -22.08
N ASP A 251 2.07 -26.60 -21.89
CA ASP A 251 1.04 -26.76 -22.92
C ASP A 251 0.25 -25.47 -23.14
N ARG A 252 -0.67 -25.46 -24.10
CA ARG A 252 -1.60 -24.33 -24.33
C ARG A 252 -2.82 -24.83 -25.07
N GLU A 253 -4.00 -24.55 -24.52
CA GLU A 253 -5.27 -24.79 -25.22
C GLU A 253 -6.15 -23.53 -25.20
N VAL A 254 -6.57 -23.10 -26.39
CA VAL A 254 -7.43 -21.91 -26.54
C VAL A 254 -8.83 -22.24 -26.05
N LEU A 255 -9.32 -21.44 -25.10
CA LEU A 255 -10.67 -21.56 -24.56
C LEU A 255 -11.64 -20.68 -25.35
N THR A 256 -11.26 -19.43 -25.61
CA THR A 256 -12.12 -18.49 -26.33
C THR A 256 -11.34 -17.67 -27.35
N ARG A 257 -12.01 -17.33 -28.46
CA ARG A 257 -11.52 -16.40 -29.47
C ARG A 257 -12.41 -15.17 -29.57
N TYR A 258 -11.81 -14.00 -29.64
CA TYR A 258 -12.45 -12.75 -30.01
C TYR A 258 -11.36 -11.75 -30.41
N ARG A 259 -11.41 -10.54 -29.88
CA ARG A 259 -10.37 -9.51 -29.96
C ARG A 259 -10.32 -8.73 -28.66
N GLN A 260 -9.18 -8.12 -28.38
CA GLN A 260 -8.96 -7.08 -27.38
C GLN A 260 -9.48 -7.43 -25.98
N CYS A 261 -9.22 -8.65 -25.51
CA CYS A 261 -9.56 -9.10 -24.16
C CYS A 261 -8.63 -8.41 -23.14
N ASN A 262 -9.20 -7.83 -22.09
CA ASN A 262 -8.44 -7.09 -21.07
C ASN A 262 -8.33 -7.84 -19.73
N GLY A 263 -9.05 -8.93 -19.58
CA GLY A 263 -8.99 -9.79 -18.41
C GLY A 263 -10.00 -10.91 -18.46
N ALA A 264 -9.73 -11.94 -17.66
CA ALA A 264 -10.63 -13.04 -17.41
C ALA A 264 -10.56 -13.46 -15.94
N SER A 265 -11.68 -13.96 -15.41
CA SER A 265 -11.84 -14.39 -14.02
C SER A 265 -12.69 -15.64 -13.93
N VAL A 266 -12.28 -16.57 -13.09
CA VAL A 266 -13.03 -17.78 -12.77
C VAL A 266 -13.88 -17.50 -11.53
N HIS A 267 -15.16 -17.85 -11.60
CA HIS A 267 -16.06 -17.65 -10.47
C HIS A 267 -15.73 -18.65 -9.34
N PRO A 268 -15.45 -18.18 -8.11
CA PRO A 268 -14.75 -18.96 -7.09
C PRO A 268 -15.58 -20.11 -6.49
N VAL A 269 -16.88 -20.17 -6.80
CA VAL A 269 -17.79 -21.20 -6.29
C VAL A 269 -18.18 -22.21 -7.38
N ASN A 270 -18.74 -21.73 -8.49
CA ASN A 270 -19.23 -22.61 -9.57
C ASN A 270 -18.23 -22.87 -10.71
N GLY A 271 -17.08 -22.18 -10.74
CA GLY A 271 -15.98 -22.47 -11.68
C GLY A 271 -16.15 -21.94 -13.10
N GLU A 272 -17.18 -21.14 -13.40
CA GLU A 272 -17.37 -20.57 -14.74
C GLU A 272 -16.38 -19.46 -15.07
N LEU A 273 -16.09 -19.29 -16.37
CA LEU A 273 -15.17 -18.26 -16.86
C LEU A 273 -15.92 -17.03 -17.34
N TYR A 274 -15.47 -15.87 -16.87
CA TYR A 274 -15.95 -14.56 -17.28
C TYR A 274 -14.81 -13.78 -17.92
N PHE A 275 -15.03 -13.19 -19.08
CA PHE A 275 -14.01 -12.40 -19.79
C PHE A 275 -14.65 -11.26 -20.57
N ASN A 276 -13.85 -10.32 -21.04
CA ASN A 276 -14.36 -9.15 -21.73
C ASN A 276 -13.79 -8.94 -23.14
N SER A 277 -14.27 -7.88 -23.79
CA SER A 277 -13.64 -7.30 -24.97
C SER A 277 -13.73 -5.78 -24.91
N TYR A 278 -12.61 -5.11 -25.16
CA TYR A 278 -12.53 -3.65 -25.31
C TYR A 278 -13.47 -3.11 -26.39
N GLU A 279 -13.59 -3.84 -27.52
CA GLU A 279 -14.23 -3.36 -28.75
C GLU A 279 -15.56 -2.65 -28.49
N LYS A 280 -16.52 -3.33 -27.85
CA LYS A 280 -17.80 -2.74 -27.46
C LYS A 280 -17.99 -2.71 -25.95
N GLY A 281 -16.98 -3.09 -25.15
CA GLY A 281 -17.14 -3.28 -23.71
C GLY A 281 -17.99 -4.50 -23.35
N GLN A 282 -18.00 -5.54 -24.19
CA GLN A 282 -18.77 -6.77 -23.95
C GLN A 282 -18.28 -7.52 -22.71
N PHE A 283 -19.20 -8.08 -21.95
CA PHE A 283 -18.92 -9.03 -20.87
C PHE A 283 -19.51 -10.40 -21.22
N PHE A 284 -18.66 -11.41 -21.25
CA PHE A 284 -19.00 -12.76 -21.71
C PHE A 284 -18.95 -13.78 -20.56
N ARG A 285 -19.75 -14.83 -20.69
CA ARG A 285 -19.73 -16.05 -19.86
C ARG A 285 -19.36 -17.25 -20.75
N PHE A 286 -18.36 -18.01 -20.33
CA PHE A 286 -17.96 -19.28 -20.92
C PHE A 286 -18.07 -20.39 -19.87
N ASP A 287 -18.79 -21.45 -20.21
CA ASP A 287 -19.10 -22.54 -19.29
C ASP A 287 -17.95 -23.54 -19.25
N LEU A 288 -17.03 -23.35 -18.29
CA LEU A 288 -15.86 -24.22 -18.13
C LEU A 288 -16.26 -25.66 -17.75
N ASN A 289 -17.31 -25.83 -16.95
CA ASN A 289 -17.76 -27.16 -16.53
C ASN A 289 -18.21 -27.95 -17.75
N LYS A 290 -19.06 -27.36 -18.59
CA LYS A 290 -19.48 -27.97 -19.86
C LYS A 290 -18.31 -28.22 -20.80
N TYR A 291 -17.35 -27.31 -20.87
CA TYR A 291 -16.15 -27.50 -21.67
C TYR A 291 -15.35 -28.74 -21.23
N PHE A 292 -15.17 -28.98 -19.94
CA PHE A 292 -14.45 -30.17 -19.44
C PHE A 292 -15.27 -31.47 -19.58
N ASP A 293 -16.60 -31.39 -19.42
CA ASP A 293 -17.48 -32.58 -19.45
C ASP A 293 -17.83 -33.04 -20.87
N GLU A 294 -18.18 -32.10 -21.75
CA GLU A 294 -18.76 -32.37 -23.07
C GLU A 294 -17.89 -31.83 -24.23
N GLY A 295 -16.95 -30.93 -23.94
CA GLY A 295 -16.30 -30.10 -24.93
C GLY A 295 -17.16 -28.87 -25.29
N LEU A 296 -16.48 -27.78 -25.65
CA LEU A 296 -17.12 -26.53 -26.06
C LEU A 296 -16.26 -25.83 -27.10
N GLY A 297 -16.87 -25.27 -28.15
CA GLY A 297 -16.15 -24.53 -29.18
C GLY A 297 -15.65 -23.18 -28.66
N ASP A 298 -14.58 -22.66 -29.26
CA ASP A 298 -13.92 -21.41 -28.83
C ASP A 298 -14.74 -20.12 -29.10
N LYS A 299 -15.96 -20.27 -29.59
CA LYS A 299 -16.97 -19.22 -29.79
C LYS A 299 -18.30 -19.49 -29.08
N ASP A 300 -18.44 -20.61 -28.37
CA ASP A 300 -19.69 -21.02 -27.72
C ASP A 300 -19.84 -20.39 -26.32
N TYR A 301 -19.58 -19.08 -26.25
CA TYR A 301 -19.83 -18.25 -25.07
C TYR A 301 -21.07 -17.37 -25.26
N GLU A 302 -21.63 -16.93 -24.13
CA GLU A 302 -22.75 -16.01 -24.11
C GLU A 302 -22.29 -14.58 -23.85
N THR A 303 -22.86 -13.61 -24.57
CA THR A 303 -22.74 -12.19 -24.20
C THR A 303 -23.80 -11.86 -23.14
N LEU A 304 -23.37 -11.52 -21.92
CA LEU A 304 -24.29 -11.16 -20.85
C LEU A 304 -24.78 -9.72 -20.99
N PHE A 305 -23.86 -8.79 -21.21
CA PHE A 305 -24.17 -7.38 -21.39
C PHE A 305 -22.99 -6.62 -22.01
N VAL A 306 -23.23 -5.35 -22.30
CA VAL A 306 -22.22 -4.37 -22.66
C VAL A 306 -22.18 -3.32 -21.55
N VAL A 307 -20.99 -3.02 -21.02
CA VAL A 307 -20.85 -2.11 -19.87
C VAL A 307 -21.37 -0.71 -20.19
N HIS A 308 -21.00 -0.15 -21.35
CA HIS A 308 -21.44 1.18 -21.79
C HIS A 308 -21.25 1.38 -23.30
N ASP A 309 -20.45 2.38 -23.72
CA ASP A 309 -20.13 2.65 -25.12
C ASP A 309 -18.97 1.75 -25.59
N PRO A 310 -18.66 1.74 -26.90
CA PRO A 310 -17.45 1.10 -27.41
C PRO A 310 -16.17 1.61 -26.75
N GLU A 311 -15.11 0.79 -26.83
CA GLU A 311 -13.76 1.13 -26.35
C GLU A 311 -13.65 1.20 -24.81
N TRP A 312 -14.09 0.12 -24.14
CA TRP A 312 -14.10 0.01 -22.68
C TRP A 312 -13.05 -0.98 -22.19
N GLU A 313 -11.94 -0.47 -21.65
CA GLU A 313 -10.90 -1.28 -21.05
C GLU A 313 -11.20 -1.50 -19.57
N TYR A 314 -11.43 -2.75 -19.18
CA TYR A 314 -11.72 -3.09 -17.78
C TYR A 314 -11.26 -4.48 -17.37
N LYS A 315 -11.12 -4.68 -16.07
CA LYS A 315 -10.91 -5.99 -15.44
C LYS A 315 -12.03 -6.28 -14.47
N VAL A 316 -12.31 -7.55 -14.26
CA VAL A 316 -13.32 -8.02 -13.31
C VAL A 316 -12.62 -8.74 -12.16
N PHE A 317 -13.11 -8.52 -10.94
CA PHE A 317 -12.61 -9.18 -9.74
C PHE A 317 -13.81 -9.68 -8.96
N ILE A 318 -13.95 -11.00 -8.89
CA ILE A 318 -15.10 -11.65 -8.25
C ILE A 318 -14.82 -11.75 -6.75
N HIS A 319 -15.78 -11.32 -5.94
CA HIS A 319 -15.71 -11.40 -4.48
C HIS A 319 -15.53 -12.87 -4.06
N PRO A 320 -14.76 -13.19 -2.99
CA PRO A 320 -14.51 -14.58 -2.58
C PRO A 320 -15.77 -15.42 -2.36
N SER A 321 -16.89 -14.80 -1.96
CA SER A 321 -18.17 -15.51 -1.81
C SER A 321 -18.87 -15.85 -3.14
N GLY A 322 -18.42 -15.30 -4.27
CA GLY A 322 -19.09 -15.38 -5.57
C GLY A 322 -20.31 -14.46 -5.73
N ASN A 323 -20.81 -13.85 -4.66
CA ASN A 323 -22.09 -13.12 -4.69
C ASN A 323 -22.08 -11.86 -5.57
N TYR A 324 -20.91 -11.28 -5.85
CA TYR A 324 -20.78 -10.12 -6.71
C TYR A 324 -19.35 -10.02 -7.27
N ALA A 325 -19.16 -9.13 -8.23
CA ALA A 325 -17.84 -8.75 -8.71
C ALA A 325 -17.72 -7.24 -8.83
N TYR A 326 -16.49 -6.73 -8.71
CA TYR A 326 -16.15 -5.37 -9.14
C TYR A 326 -15.63 -5.37 -10.56
N ILE A 327 -16.08 -4.39 -11.35
CA ILE A 327 -15.58 -4.10 -12.70
C ILE A 327 -14.78 -2.80 -12.60
N LEU A 328 -13.46 -2.90 -12.69
CA LEU A 328 -12.55 -1.75 -12.67
C LEU A 328 -12.39 -1.25 -14.11
N VAL A 329 -13.01 -0.12 -14.42
CA VAL A 329 -12.92 0.48 -15.75
C VAL A 329 -11.68 1.36 -15.82
N ILE A 330 -10.60 0.80 -16.37
CA ILE A 330 -9.25 1.36 -16.38
C ILE A 330 -9.23 2.69 -17.14
N ASN A 331 -9.69 2.68 -18.40
CA ASN A 331 -9.58 3.83 -19.30
C ASN A 331 -10.68 4.90 -19.11
N ARG A 332 -11.58 4.71 -18.14
CA ARG A 332 -12.66 5.65 -17.80
C ARG A 332 -12.75 6.01 -16.32
N HIS A 333 -11.87 5.46 -15.48
CA HIS A 333 -11.58 5.92 -14.12
C HIS A 333 -12.71 5.75 -13.08
N TYR A 334 -13.44 4.64 -13.14
CA TYR A 334 -14.50 4.32 -12.17
C TYR A 334 -14.63 2.82 -11.94
N ILE A 335 -15.35 2.45 -10.88
CA ILE A 335 -15.61 1.06 -10.49
C ILE A 335 -17.11 0.82 -10.46
N LEU A 336 -17.54 -0.25 -11.11
CA LEU A 336 -18.90 -0.77 -11.02
C LEU A 336 -18.92 -2.01 -10.12
N ARG A 337 -20.09 -2.34 -9.59
CA ARG A 337 -20.40 -3.64 -8.99
C ARG A 337 -21.43 -4.34 -9.85
N VAL A 338 -21.31 -5.67 -9.92
CA VAL A 338 -22.30 -6.52 -10.55
C VAL A 338 -22.63 -7.68 -9.62
N ASP A 339 -23.91 -7.80 -9.25
CA ASP A 339 -24.38 -8.86 -8.36
C ASP A 339 -24.63 -10.15 -9.14
N TYR A 340 -24.30 -11.28 -8.53
CA TYR A 340 -24.48 -12.61 -9.09
C TYR A 340 -25.90 -13.13 -8.84
N ASN A 341 -26.50 -13.71 -9.88
CA ASN A 341 -27.78 -14.38 -9.81
C ASN A 341 -27.57 -15.89 -9.73
N TRP A 342 -27.69 -16.43 -8.52
CA TRP A 342 -27.53 -17.86 -8.25
C TRP A 342 -28.60 -18.75 -8.88
N GLU A 343 -29.81 -18.25 -9.12
CA GLU A 343 -30.88 -19.03 -9.79
C GLU A 343 -30.58 -19.21 -11.28
N LYS A 344 -29.94 -18.20 -11.91
CA LYS A 344 -29.65 -18.17 -13.34
C LYS A 344 -28.19 -18.44 -13.69
N GLU A 345 -27.37 -18.68 -12.66
CA GLU A 345 -25.93 -18.91 -12.73
C GLU A 345 -25.22 -17.88 -13.63
N ARG A 346 -25.46 -16.59 -13.37
CA ARG A 346 -24.86 -15.48 -14.13
C ARG A 346 -24.85 -14.16 -13.38
N PHE A 347 -24.00 -13.25 -13.80
CA PHE A 347 -24.04 -11.86 -13.35
C PHE A 347 -25.22 -11.07 -13.94
N ASN A 348 -25.78 -10.16 -13.14
CA ASN A 348 -26.83 -9.22 -13.54
C ASN A 348 -26.23 -7.99 -14.29
N GLN A 349 -27.01 -6.92 -14.45
CA GLN A 349 -26.48 -5.64 -14.96
C GLN A 349 -25.63 -4.94 -13.89
N PRO A 350 -24.53 -4.27 -14.27
CA PRO A 350 -23.68 -3.57 -13.34
C PRO A 350 -24.26 -2.20 -12.92
N TYR A 351 -23.82 -1.69 -11.78
CA TYR A 351 -24.14 -0.35 -11.28
C TYR A 351 -22.93 0.34 -10.64
N LEU A 352 -22.94 1.67 -10.63
CA LEU A 352 -21.83 2.49 -10.12
C LEU A 352 -21.61 2.25 -8.62
N VAL A 353 -20.35 2.02 -8.24
CA VAL A 353 -19.90 1.96 -6.85
C VAL A 353 -19.16 3.23 -6.50
N CYS A 354 -18.12 3.57 -7.26
CA CYS A 354 -17.32 4.76 -7.02
C CYS A 354 -16.63 5.28 -8.29
N GLY A 355 -16.18 6.53 -8.23
CA GLY A 355 -15.56 7.21 -9.36
C GLY A 355 -16.58 7.91 -10.24
N GLN A 356 -16.10 8.64 -11.25
CA GLN A 356 -16.95 9.36 -12.18
C GLN A 356 -16.53 9.06 -13.62
N LEU A 357 -17.51 8.68 -14.43
CA LEU A 357 -17.35 8.32 -15.83
C LEU A 357 -16.51 9.35 -16.59
N GLY A 358 -15.36 8.92 -17.11
CA GLY A 358 -14.48 9.72 -17.97
C GLY A 358 -13.84 10.92 -17.27
N THR A 359 -13.88 10.99 -15.94
CA THR A 359 -13.29 12.09 -15.17
C THR A 359 -12.21 11.54 -14.26
N ASP A 360 -10.95 11.74 -14.64
CA ASP A 360 -9.83 11.36 -13.79
C ASP A 360 -9.56 12.36 -12.66
N GLY A 361 -8.74 11.93 -11.70
CA GLY A 361 -8.21 12.76 -10.64
C GLY A 361 -7.87 11.94 -9.39
N TYR A 362 -7.55 12.64 -8.31
CA TYR A 362 -7.24 12.02 -7.02
C TYR A 362 -8.14 12.61 -5.94
N GLN A 363 -9.12 11.83 -5.48
CA GLN A 363 -10.02 12.23 -4.41
C GLN A 363 -10.56 10.99 -3.69
N ASP A 364 -10.32 10.94 -2.39
CA ASP A 364 -10.97 10.02 -1.46
C ASP A 364 -12.42 10.47 -1.22
N GLY A 365 -13.31 9.55 -0.85
CA GLY A 365 -14.71 9.87 -0.59
C GLY A 365 -15.62 8.67 -0.74
N VAL A 366 -16.86 8.92 -1.15
CA VAL A 366 -17.90 7.89 -1.33
C VAL A 366 -18.55 8.09 -2.69
N GLY A 367 -18.89 7.00 -3.36
CA GLY A 367 -19.69 7.06 -4.58
C GLY A 367 -19.02 7.87 -5.70
N SER A 368 -19.83 8.68 -6.39
CA SER A 368 -19.38 9.50 -7.53
C SER A 368 -18.51 10.70 -7.16
N ALA A 369 -18.30 10.99 -5.87
CA ALA A 369 -17.36 12.02 -5.44
C ALA A 369 -15.90 11.56 -5.49
N VAL A 370 -15.67 10.24 -5.51
CA VAL A 370 -14.33 9.66 -5.66
C VAL A 370 -13.74 10.04 -7.02
N ARG A 371 -12.42 10.25 -7.06
CA ARG A 371 -11.65 10.37 -8.31
C ARG A 371 -10.51 9.37 -8.30
N LEU A 372 -10.39 8.67 -9.42
CA LEU A 372 -9.37 7.65 -9.72
C LEU A 372 -8.63 8.07 -11.00
N ARG A 373 -7.49 7.44 -11.26
CA ARG A 373 -6.73 7.63 -12.50
C ARG A 373 -6.04 6.32 -12.91
N ASN A 374 -6.77 5.58 -13.73
CA ASN A 374 -6.48 4.21 -14.18
C ASN A 374 -6.41 3.23 -13.00
N PRO A 375 -7.55 2.93 -12.35
CA PRO A 375 -7.61 1.80 -11.43
C PRO A 375 -7.29 0.51 -12.20
N TYR A 376 -6.30 -0.29 -11.77
CA TYR A 376 -5.73 -1.36 -12.59
C TYR A 376 -6.07 -2.76 -12.05
N GLN A 377 -5.23 -3.34 -11.17
CA GLN A 377 -5.52 -4.61 -10.51
C GLN A 377 -6.07 -4.34 -9.10
N GLY A 378 -6.93 -5.23 -8.61
CA GLY A 378 -7.30 -5.27 -7.19
C GLY A 378 -7.38 -6.67 -6.62
N VAL A 379 -7.53 -6.73 -5.29
CA VAL A 379 -7.59 -7.95 -4.48
C VAL A 379 -8.54 -7.72 -3.30
N PHE A 380 -9.38 -8.71 -3.02
CA PHE A 380 -10.18 -8.73 -1.80
C PHE A 380 -9.33 -9.19 -0.63
N VAL A 381 -9.42 -8.51 0.50
CA VAL A 381 -8.68 -8.81 1.72
C VAL A 381 -9.66 -8.90 2.86
N LYS A 382 -9.64 -10.02 3.57
CA LYS A 382 -10.50 -10.25 4.72
C LYS A 382 -10.18 -9.25 5.82
N ASN A 383 -11.21 -8.70 6.45
CA ASN A 383 -11.09 -7.76 7.55
C ASN A 383 -11.67 -8.39 8.82
N ASP A 384 -10.79 -8.75 9.74
CA ASP A 384 -11.18 -9.43 10.99
C ASP A 384 -12.17 -8.62 11.83
N ASN A 385 -12.12 -7.28 11.79
CA ASN A 385 -13.12 -6.46 12.48
C ASN A 385 -14.53 -6.65 11.89
N TYR A 386 -14.65 -6.93 10.58
CA TYR A 386 -15.94 -7.20 9.96
C TYR A 386 -16.45 -8.59 10.32
N VAL A 387 -15.55 -9.57 10.42
CA VAL A 387 -15.84 -10.93 10.90
C VAL A 387 -16.35 -10.87 12.34
N GLU A 388 -15.60 -10.22 13.24
CA GLU A 388 -15.96 -10.05 14.66
C GLU A 388 -17.29 -9.32 14.83
N ALA A 389 -17.55 -8.33 13.98
CA ALA A 389 -18.82 -7.60 13.96
C ALA A 389 -19.98 -8.38 13.30
N GLY A 390 -19.73 -9.57 12.73
CA GLY A 390 -20.73 -10.38 12.04
C GLY A 390 -21.32 -9.70 10.80
N LYS A 391 -20.52 -8.90 10.07
CA LYS A 391 -20.96 -8.24 8.85
C LYS A 391 -21.22 -9.27 7.74
N PRO A 392 -22.21 -9.03 6.87
CA PRO A 392 -22.49 -9.93 5.73
C PRO A 392 -21.40 -9.91 4.66
N ASP A 393 -20.60 -8.84 4.60
CA ASP A 393 -19.43 -8.72 3.75
C ASP A 393 -18.21 -8.50 4.65
N GLU A 394 -17.31 -9.48 4.64
CA GLU A 394 -16.13 -9.54 5.52
C GLU A 394 -14.86 -9.02 4.84
N TYR A 395 -14.95 -8.48 3.61
CA TYR A 395 -13.79 -8.10 2.82
C TYR A 395 -13.75 -6.62 2.53
N ASP A 396 -12.56 -6.05 2.54
CA ASP A 396 -12.27 -4.79 1.85
C ASP A 396 -11.61 -5.10 0.50
N PHE A 397 -11.75 -4.20 -0.48
CA PHE A 397 -11.13 -4.35 -1.79
C PHE A 397 -10.00 -3.34 -1.97
N TYR A 398 -8.77 -3.86 -2.10
CA TYR A 398 -7.57 -3.05 -2.30
C TYR A 398 -7.19 -3.05 -3.77
N PHE A 399 -6.85 -1.89 -4.32
CA PHE A 399 -6.51 -1.77 -5.74
C PHE A 399 -5.43 -0.74 -6.02
N THR A 400 -4.74 -0.94 -7.13
CA THR A 400 -3.74 0.01 -7.64
C THR A 400 -4.43 1.11 -8.42
N ASP A 401 -4.09 2.36 -8.10
CA ASP A 401 -4.56 3.55 -8.80
C ASP A 401 -3.37 4.19 -9.52
N GLN A 402 -3.09 3.64 -10.70
CA GLN A 402 -1.79 3.66 -11.37
C GLN A 402 -1.22 5.07 -11.51
N TYR A 403 -1.95 5.99 -12.15
CA TYR A 403 -1.47 7.36 -12.37
C TYR A 403 -1.74 8.30 -11.19
N ASN A 404 -2.30 7.79 -10.10
CA ASN A 404 -2.31 8.47 -8.82
C ASN A 404 -1.20 7.99 -7.88
N HIS A 405 -0.41 7.00 -8.30
CA HIS A 405 0.78 6.49 -7.60
C HIS A 405 0.46 5.99 -6.19
N ALA A 406 -0.70 5.34 -6.05
CA ALA A 406 -1.25 4.97 -4.77
C ALA A 406 -1.92 3.59 -4.80
N ILE A 407 -1.96 2.96 -3.63
CA ILE A 407 -2.85 1.84 -3.34
C ILE A 407 -4.08 2.40 -2.63
N ARG A 408 -5.25 2.08 -3.15
CA ARG A 408 -6.55 2.55 -2.65
C ARG A 408 -7.29 1.38 -2.00
N LYS A 409 -8.15 1.70 -1.05
CA LYS A 409 -9.02 0.76 -0.33
C LYS A 409 -10.46 1.17 -0.60
N LEU A 410 -11.30 0.21 -1.01
CA LEU A 410 -12.74 0.34 -1.18
C LEU A 410 -13.43 -0.55 -0.15
N THR A 411 -14.27 0.04 0.71
CA THR A 411 -15.09 -0.72 1.68
C THR A 411 -16.38 -1.24 1.03
N PRO A 412 -17.03 -2.27 1.61
CA PRO A 412 -18.34 -2.74 1.13
C PRO A 412 -19.41 -1.65 1.02
N GLU A 413 -19.33 -0.62 1.86
CA GLU A 413 -20.25 0.53 1.88
C GLU A 413 -19.94 1.58 0.81
N GLY A 414 -18.93 1.37 -0.05
CA GLY A 414 -18.61 2.24 -1.18
C GLY A 414 -17.71 3.43 -0.83
N SER A 415 -17.04 3.40 0.33
CA SER A 415 -16.05 4.41 0.69
C SER A 415 -14.69 4.05 0.12
N VAL A 416 -14.03 5.01 -0.53
CA VAL A 416 -12.66 4.88 -1.04
C VAL A 416 -11.73 5.78 -0.24
N THR A 417 -10.64 5.19 0.28
CA THR A 417 -9.54 5.87 0.94
C THR A 417 -8.19 5.49 0.32
N THR A 418 -7.15 6.31 0.51
CA THR A 418 -5.77 5.93 0.15
C THR A 418 -5.13 5.12 1.28
N PHE A 419 -4.75 3.88 0.97
CA PHE A 419 -4.06 2.97 1.88
C PHE A 419 -2.56 3.26 1.96
N ALA A 420 -1.89 3.39 0.81
CA ALA A 420 -0.44 3.63 0.75
C ALA A 420 -0.04 4.47 -0.47
N GLY A 421 1.11 5.13 -0.38
CA GLY A 421 1.70 5.97 -1.43
C GLY A 421 1.49 7.47 -1.22
N ARG A 422 2.13 8.25 -2.08
CA ARG A 422 2.08 9.73 -2.12
C ARG A 422 2.66 10.43 -0.87
N GLY A 423 3.54 9.74 -0.13
CA GLY A 423 4.25 10.30 1.01
C GLY A 423 5.41 11.22 0.64
N SER A 424 6.22 11.60 1.63
CA SER A 424 7.42 12.44 1.50
C SER A 424 7.21 13.74 0.73
N SER A 425 6.02 14.34 0.78
CA SER A 425 5.68 15.58 0.06
C SER A 425 6.57 16.77 0.42
N SER A 426 7.24 16.72 1.58
CA SER A 426 8.25 17.69 2.01
C SER A 426 9.57 17.61 1.22
N ILE A 427 9.90 16.46 0.64
CA ILE A 427 11.12 16.26 -0.16
C ILE A 427 10.92 16.86 -1.56
N ASN A 428 9.79 16.55 -2.19
CA ASN A 428 9.36 17.18 -3.45
C ASN A 428 7.83 17.06 -3.60
N PRO A 429 7.19 17.92 -4.41
CA PRO A 429 5.73 17.94 -4.54
C PRO A 429 5.17 16.83 -5.45
N ASP A 430 6.03 16.07 -6.12
CA ASP A 430 5.58 15.00 -7.01
C ASP A 430 4.95 13.87 -6.18
N PRO A 431 3.78 13.35 -6.58
CA PRO A 431 3.12 12.25 -5.86
C PRO A 431 3.77 10.88 -6.09
N TYR A 432 4.80 10.82 -6.95
CA TYR A 432 5.46 9.60 -7.39
C TYR A 432 6.93 9.56 -6.98
N GLY A 433 7.53 8.38 -7.12
CA GLY A 433 8.95 8.15 -6.89
C GLY A 433 9.21 6.80 -6.25
N TYR A 434 10.42 6.62 -5.74
CA TYR A 434 10.87 5.40 -5.08
C TYR A 434 11.29 5.70 -3.65
N VAL A 435 10.37 5.50 -2.71
CA VAL A 435 10.62 5.67 -1.27
C VAL A 435 9.95 4.52 -0.52
N ASN A 436 10.70 3.88 0.38
CA ASN A 436 10.22 2.88 1.34
C ASN A 436 9.83 3.57 2.66
N GLY A 437 9.12 2.87 3.54
CA GLY A 437 8.77 3.34 4.88
C GLY A 437 7.28 3.39 5.15
N ASP A 438 6.86 4.30 6.03
CA ASP A 438 5.46 4.48 6.42
C ASP A 438 4.54 4.63 5.19
N LEU A 439 3.37 3.99 5.25
CA LEU A 439 2.45 3.90 4.11
C LEU A 439 2.07 5.26 3.51
N ARG A 440 1.89 6.29 4.33
CA ARG A 440 1.31 7.58 3.91
C ARG A 440 2.25 8.76 4.10
N GLU A 441 3.14 8.69 5.08
CA GLU A 441 4.07 9.79 5.38
C GLU A 441 5.35 9.70 4.53
N GLU A 442 5.73 8.51 4.07
CA GLU A 442 7.00 8.31 3.36
C GLU A 442 6.85 7.60 2.02
N ALA A 443 6.17 6.45 2.01
CA ALA A 443 6.20 5.55 0.88
C ALA A 443 5.74 6.22 -0.43
N ARG A 444 6.47 5.91 -1.49
CA ARG A 444 6.16 6.33 -2.86
C ARG A 444 6.26 5.16 -3.82
N PHE A 445 5.35 5.18 -4.78
CA PHE A 445 5.29 4.30 -5.92
C PHE A 445 5.42 5.14 -7.20
N ASP A 446 5.69 4.49 -8.32
CA ASP A 446 5.60 5.09 -9.64
C ASP A 446 4.86 4.15 -10.60
N ARG A 447 3.57 4.46 -10.80
CA ARG A 447 2.60 3.68 -11.59
C ARG A 447 2.40 2.26 -11.07
N PRO A 448 1.99 2.05 -9.80
CA PRO A 448 1.69 0.71 -9.32
C PRO A 448 0.58 0.10 -10.17
N SER A 449 0.73 -1.16 -10.59
CA SER A 449 -0.19 -1.84 -11.51
C SER A 449 -0.66 -3.18 -10.95
N GLY A 450 0.25 -4.15 -10.77
CA GLY A 450 -0.10 -5.43 -10.17
C GLY A 450 -0.26 -5.32 -8.64
N ILE A 451 -1.18 -6.10 -8.07
CA ILE A 451 -1.35 -6.28 -6.62
C ILE A 451 -1.80 -7.70 -6.31
N ALA A 452 -1.17 -8.33 -5.33
CA ALA A 452 -1.59 -9.59 -4.73
C ALA A 452 -1.48 -9.50 -3.21
N TYR A 453 -2.26 -10.32 -2.50
CA TYR A 453 -2.24 -10.42 -1.05
C TYR A 453 -2.01 -11.86 -0.63
N ASN A 454 -1.12 -12.06 0.34
CA ASN A 454 -0.91 -13.34 1.00
C ASN A 454 -1.54 -13.24 2.40
N GLU A 455 -2.57 -14.06 2.64
CA GLU A 455 -3.32 -14.06 3.90
C GLU A 455 -2.50 -14.61 5.08
N GLU A 456 -1.63 -15.60 4.83
CA GLU A 456 -0.80 -16.23 5.88
C GLU A 456 0.28 -15.27 6.39
N GLU A 457 0.91 -14.51 5.50
CA GLU A 457 1.90 -13.48 5.85
C GLU A 457 1.27 -12.14 6.26
N GLY A 458 -0.01 -11.91 5.93
CA GLY A 458 -0.65 -10.61 6.07
C GLY A 458 -0.02 -9.53 5.19
N ALA A 459 0.51 -9.90 4.02
CA ALA A 459 1.36 -9.04 3.19
C ALA A 459 0.80 -8.78 1.78
N PHE A 460 0.94 -7.54 1.31
CA PHE A 460 0.69 -7.18 -0.09
C PHE A 460 1.99 -7.19 -0.91
N TYR A 461 1.87 -7.60 -2.17
CA TYR A 461 2.95 -7.49 -3.15
C TYR A 461 2.47 -6.62 -4.30
N ILE A 462 3.24 -5.58 -4.61
CA ILE A 462 2.86 -4.53 -5.55
C ILE A 462 3.86 -4.51 -6.72
N GLY A 463 3.33 -4.56 -7.93
CA GLY A 463 4.09 -4.35 -9.14
C GLY A 463 4.26 -2.86 -9.37
N ASP A 464 5.47 -2.33 -9.14
CA ASP A 464 5.74 -0.89 -9.17
C ASP A 464 6.39 -0.51 -10.49
N GLN A 465 5.54 -0.26 -11.50
CA GLN A 465 5.86 -0.34 -12.92
C GLN A 465 7.06 0.48 -13.35
N MET A 466 7.14 1.75 -12.97
CA MET A 466 8.19 2.66 -13.43
C MET A 466 9.40 2.66 -12.48
N ASN A 467 9.26 2.03 -11.30
CA ASN A 467 10.37 1.75 -10.40
C ASN A 467 11.02 0.39 -10.67
N HIS A 468 10.47 -0.43 -11.59
CA HIS A 468 11.06 -1.69 -12.07
C HIS A 468 11.29 -2.69 -10.92
N ARG A 469 10.32 -2.77 -10.00
CA ARG A 469 10.41 -3.50 -8.73
C ARG A 469 9.11 -4.17 -8.35
N ILE A 470 9.23 -5.22 -7.55
CA ILE A 470 8.14 -5.73 -6.72
C ILE A 470 8.33 -5.19 -5.31
N ARG A 471 7.31 -4.50 -4.80
CA ARG A 471 7.29 -3.89 -3.46
C ARG A 471 6.46 -4.76 -2.53
N LYS A 472 6.78 -4.77 -1.24
CA LYS A 472 6.04 -5.49 -0.20
C LYS A 472 5.40 -4.47 0.75
N ILE A 473 4.15 -4.71 1.16
CA ILE A 473 3.51 -3.98 2.26
C ILE A 473 3.17 -4.99 3.35
N ALA A 474 3.88 -4.93 4.47
CA ALA A 474 3.75 -5.86 5.59
C ALA A 474 4.10 -5.17 6.91
N LEU A 475 3.84 -5.83 8.04
CA LEU A 475 4.33 -5.34 9.34
C LEU A 475 5.85 -5.27 9.31
N GLU A 476 6.43 -4.22 9.92
CA GLU A 476 7.88 -4.06 10.07
C GLU A 476 8.53 -5.37 10.56
N GLU A 477 9.54 -5.85 9.84
CA GLU A 477 10.24 -7.10 10.16
C GLU A 477 11.16 -6.91 11.37
N MET A 478 11.19 -7.92 12.24
CA MET A 478 12.16 -8.05 13.32
C MET A 478 13.47 -8.52 12.70
N ASP A 479 14.58 -7.83 12.95
CA ASP A 479 15.89 -8.31 12.49
C ASP A 479 16.23 -9.59 13.27
N GLU A 480 16.11 -10.77 12.64
CA GLU A 480 16.49 -12.06 13.26
C GLU A 480 18.02 -12.22 13.49
N ASN A 481 18.81 -11.18 13.20
CA ASN A 481 20.27 -11.20 13.24
C ASN A 481 20.87 -10.33 14.35
N ASP A 482 20.12 -9.92 15.37
CA ASP A 482 20.75 -9.42 16.60
C ASP A 482 21.26 -10.63 17.39
N PRO A 483 22.57 -10.88 17.48
CA PRO A 483 23.06 -11.99 18.27
C PRO A 483 22.71 -11.69 19.73
N GLU A 484 21.79 -12.47 20.30
CA GLU A 484 21.69 -12.57 21.77
C GLU A 484 23.12 -12.78 22.29
N GLU A 485 23.64 -11.81 23.03
CA GLU A 485 24.89 -11.99 23.77
C GLU A 485 24.70 -13.19 24.67
N GLY A 486 25.32 -14.31 24.29
CA GLY A 486 25.23 -15.57 25.01
C GLY A 486 25.58 -15.36 26.48
N VAL A 487 24.57 -15.49 27.34
CA VAL A 487 24.79 -15.77 28.75
C VAL A 487 25.44 -17.14 28.82
N GLY A 488 26.77 -17.14 28.91
CA GLY A 488 27.55 -18.33 29.16
C GLY A 488 27.21 -18.86 30.55
N ASP A 489 26.35 -19.88 30.60
CA ASP A 489 26.19 -20.71 31.79
C ASP A 489 27.52 -21.42 32.04
N GLY A 490 28.28 -20.88 33.00
CA GLY A 490 29.47 -21.51 33.53
C GLY A 490 29.09 -22.74 34.34
N GLU A 491 29.24 -23.92 33.76
CA GLU A 491 29.35 -25.16 34.52
C GLU A 491 30.68 -25.18 35.27
N LEU A 492 30.59 -24.92 36.58
CA LEU A 492 31.57 -25.31 37.58
C LEU A 492 31.70 -26.84 37.56
N THR A 493 32.87 -27.34 37.16
CA THR A 493 33.29 -28.71 37.49
C THR A 493 34.31 -28.62 38.61
N ASP A 494 33.95 -29.24 39.75
CA ASP A 494 34.83 -29.48 40.89
C ASP A 494 35.95 -30.46 40.50
N ASP A 495 37.19 -30.09 40.82
CA ASP A 495 38.32 -31.00 41.08
C ASP A 495 38.97 -30.62 42.43
#